data_AF-A0A7W8JXU1-F1
#
_entry.id   AF-A0A7W8JXU1-F1
#
_cell.length_a   1.000
_cell.length_b   1.000
_cell.length_c   1.000
_cell.angle_alpha   90.00
_cell.angle_beta   90.00
_cell.angle_gamma   90.00
#
_symmetry.space_group_name_H-M   'P 1'
#
loop_
_entity.id
_entity.type
_entity.pdbx_description
1 polymer ?
#
loop_
_entity_poly.entity_id
_entity_poly.type
_entity_poly.pdbx_seq_one_letter_code
_entity_poly.pdbx_strand_id
1 'polypeptide(L)'
;MIRSELAEILGVNPSVVRKWLLTYSDLTGQTIETRLDSQTVTDMQSARALALAQPGMAFREALERVLGTYTAPVPPASVVELMGRLETLDTALARVEDGQDELQASQGTMAEQLERMAEQVETVTAQLETITEYLRKIFTRRTGTGGTADSALAGNEPVRPAEQALDR
;
A
#
# COMPACT_ATOMS: atom_id res chain seq x y z
N MET A 1 43.93 37.58 1.53
CA MET A 1 43.60 38.62 0.53
C MET A 1 42.58 39.59 1.13
N ILE A 2 42.64 40.89 0.85
CA ILE A 2 41.62 41.84 1.37
C ILE A 2 40.44 41.99 0.38
N ARG A 3 39.31 42.54 0.86
CA ARG A 3 38.06 42.63 0.07
C ARG A 3 38.20 43.51 -1.18
N SER A 4 38.99 44.57 -1.13
CA SER A 4 39.24 45.46 -2.27
C SER A 4 40.06 44.77 -3.37
N GLU A 5 41.05 43.95 -3.00
CA GLU A 5 41.82 43.13 -3.95
C GLU A 5 40.92 42.10 -4.65
N LEU A 6 40.00 41.46 -3.90
CA LEU A 6 39.02 40.55 -4.51
C LEU A 6 38.10 41.28 -5.51
N ALA A 7 37.69 42.51 -5.18
CA ALA A 7 36.86 43.33 -6.06
C ALA A 7 37.55 43.67 -7.38
N GLU A 8 38.84 44.01 -7.31
CA GLU A 8 39.67 44.25 -8.48
C GLU A 8 39.81 42.98 -9.34
N ILE A 9 40.15 41.84 -8.72
CA ILE A 9 40.31 40.56 -9.43
C ILE A 9 39.01 40.12 -10.11
N LEU A 10 37.87 40.27 -9.44
CA LEU A 10 36.56 39.86 -9.97
C LEU A 10 35.96 40.90 -10.95
N GLY A 11 36.61 42.06 -11.10
CA GLY A 11 36.15 43.16 -11.96
C GLY A 11 34.79 43.72 -11.54
N VAL A 12 34.51 43.78 -10.24
CA VAL A 12 33.22 44.25 -9.70
C VAL A 12 33.41 45.29 -8.60
N ASN A 13 32.35 46.07 -8.33
CA ASN A 13 32.40 47.08 -7.28
C ASN A 13 32.59 46.41 -5.89
N PRO A 14 33.41 46.98 -4.98
CA PRO A 14 33.61 46.46 -3.63
C PRO A 14 32.32 46.22 -2.83
N SER A 15 31.28 47.02 -3.06
CA SER A 15 29.96 46.82 -2.45
C SER A 15 29.27 45.53 -2.89
N VAL A 16 29.47 45.12 -4.15
CA VAL A 16 28.95 43.86 -4.69
C VAL A 16 29.71 42.68 -4.08
N VAL A 17 31.03 42.77 -3.98
CA VAL A 17 31.85 41.75 -3.29
C VAL A 17 31.43 41.59 -1.85
N ARG A 18 31.18 42.70 -1.14
CA ARG A 18 30.66 42.63 0.24
C ARG A 18 29.35 41.85 0.32
N LYS A 19 28.41 42.12 -0.61
CA LYS A 19 27.14 41.38 -0.67
C LYS A 19 27.36 39.89 -0.97
N TRP A 20 28.23 39.57 -1.91
CA TRP A 20 28.55 38.18 -2.26
C TRP A 20 29.22 37.43 -1.11
N LEU A 21 30.13 38.08 -0.38
CA LEU A 21 30.75 37.50 0.81
C LEU A 21 29.72 37.25 1.92
N LEU A 22 28.74 38.14 2.11
CA LEU A 22 27.61 37.89 3.03
C LEU A 22 26.84 36.63 2.63
N THR A 23 26.50 36.50 1.33
CA THR A 23 25.86 35.29 0.82
C THR A 23 26.71 34.04 1.01
N TYR A 24 28.03 34.12 0.82
CA TYR A 24 28.95 33.02 1.09
C TYR A 24 28.96 32.60 2.56
N SER A 25 28.96 33.58 3.46
CA SER A 25 28.88 33.37 4.92
C SER A 25 27.57 32.69 5.31
N ASP A 26 26.45 33.13 4.74
CA ASP A 26 25.14 32.52 4.96
C ASP A 26 25.10 31.05 4.47
N LEU A 27 25.75 30.74 3.35
CA LEU A 27 25.75 29.40 2.75
C LEU A 27 26.70 28.42 3.45
N THR A 28 27.82 28.90 3.99
CA THR A 28 28.88 28.06 4.58
C THR A 28 28.90 28.07 6.12
N GLY A 29 28.18 29.01 6.75
CA GLY A 29 28.21 29.26 8.19
C GLY A 29 29.51 29.87 8.70
N GLN A 30 30.44 30.24 7.81
CA GLN A 30 31.73 30.81 8.17
C GLN A 30 31.63 32.33 8.34
N THR A 31 32.24 32.87 9.39
CA THR A 31 32.30 34.33 9.60
C THR A 31 33.33 34.98 8.67
N ILE A 32 32.97 36.08 8.02
CA ILE A 32 33.85 36.79 7.09
C ILE A 32 34.86 37.65 7.87
N GLU A 33 36.08 37.16 7.97
CA GLU A 33 37.18 37.92 8.55
C GLU A 33 37.60 39.12 7.68
N THR A 34 38.46 39.97 8.24
CA THR A 34 39.08 41.11 7.52
C THR A 34 39.99 40.63 6.39
N ARG A 35 40.59 39.44 6.56
CA ARG A 35 41.39 38.76 5.54
C ARG A 35 40.63 37.52 5.06
N LEU A 36 40.49 37.40 3.74
CA LEU A 36 39.90 36.23 3.10
C LEU A 36 40.96 35.14 2.97
N ASP A 37 40.57 33.92 3.36
CA ASP A 37 41.34 32.71 3.14
C ASP A 37 41.35 32.32 1.65
N SER A 38 42.24 31.39 1.28
CA SER A 38 42.42 30.96 -0.11
C SER A 38 41.22 30.20 -0.67
N GLN A 39 40.46 29.49 0.18
CA GLN A 39 39.31 28.71 -0.25
C GLN A 39 38.16 29.64 -0.64
N THR A 40 37.81 30.59 0.23
CA THR A 40 36.82 31.63 -0.03
C THR A 40 37.13 32.39 -1.32
N VAL A 41 38.40 32.72 -1.57
CA VAL A 41 38.82 33.39 -2.81
C VAL A 41 38.61 32.50 -4.03
N THR A 42 39.01 31.24 -3.94
CA THR A 42 38.88 30.26 -5.03
C THR A 42 37.41 30.01 -5.37
N ASP A 43 36.56 29.87 -4.37
CA ASP A 43 35.12 29.64 -4.56
C ASP A 43 34.43 30.84 -5.20
N MET A 44 34.79 32.06 -4.77
CA MET A 44 34.24 33.30 -5.33
C MET A 44 34.68 33.53 -6.78
N GLN A 45 35.94 33.19 -7.11
CA GLN A 45 36.44 33.23 -8.49
C GLN A 45 35.74 32.19 -9.37
N SER A 46 35.59 30.96 -8.86
CA SER A 46 34.92 29.87 -9.57
C SER A 46 33.44 30.19 -9.83
N ALA A 47 32.74 30.73 -8.82
CA ALA A 47 31.35 31.16 -8.95
C ALA A 47 31.21 32.31 -9.96
N ARG A 48 32.16 33.25 -9.98
CA ARG A 48 32.18 34.34 -10.96
C ARG A 48 32.39 33.83 -12.37
N ALA A 49 33.35 32.93 -12.58
CA ALA A 49 33.62 32.32 -13.86
C ALA A 49 32.38 31.56 -14.37
N LEU A 50 31.72 30.81 -13.50
CA LEU A 50 30.50 30.07 -13.82
C LEU A 50 29.33 31.00 -14.21
N ALA A 51 29.11 32.08 -13.46
CA ALA A 51 28.09 33.08 -13.76
C ALA A 51 28.36 33.85 -15.08
N LEU A 52 29.62 34.03 -15.46
CA LEU A 52 29.99 34.65 -16.74
C LEU A 52 29.81 33.68 -17.92
N ALA A 53 30.07 32.39 -17.70
CA ALA A 53 29.91 31.36 -18.72
C ALA A 53 28.43 31.07 -19.06
N GLN A 54 27.50 31.35 -18.13
CA GLN A 54 26.07 31.07 -18.29
C GLN A 54 25.23 32.35 -18.21
N PRO A 55 24.85 32.94 -19.36
CA PRO A 55 24.02 34.14 -19.39
C PRO A 55 22.68 33.89 -18.68
N GLY A 56 22.38 34.70 -17.66
CA GLY A 56 21.15 34.59 -16.86
C GLY A 56 21.32 33.84 -15.52
N MET A 57 22.47 33.22 -15.26
CA MET A 57 22.76 32.61 -13.96
C MET A 57 23.04 33.70 -12.90
N ALA A 58 22.27 33.67 -11.81
CA ALA A 58 22.55 34.54 -10.66
C ALA A 58 23.83 34.10 -9.95
N PHE A 59 24.62 35.05 -9.45
CA PHE A 59 25.87 34.73 -8.72
C PHE A 59 25.64 33.82 -7.51
N ARG A 60 24.51 33.98 -6.81
CA ARG A 60 24.13 33.10 -5.70
C ARG A 60 23.99 31.64 -6.14
N GLU A 61 23.29 31.39 -7.24
CA GLU A 61 23.15 30.04 -7.80
C GLU A 61 24.51 29.49 -8.25
N ALA A 62 25.33 30.30 -8.90
CA ALA A 62 26.68 29.90 -9.29
C ALA A 62 27.51 29.50 -8.07
N LEU A 63 27.38 30.25 -6.97
CA LEU A 63 28.07 29.96 -5.72
C LEU A 63 27.55 28.68 -5.05
N GLU A 64 26.24 28.48 -4.99
CA GLU A 64 25.62 27.24 -4.49
C GLU A 64 26.09 26.01 -5.29
N ARG A 65 26.27 26.15 -6.60
CA ARG A 65 26.80 25.07 -7.46
C ARG A 65 28.27 24.76 -7.17
N VAL A 66 29.10 25.79 -6.97
CA VAL A 66 30.51 25.62 -6.59
C VAL A 66 30.65 24.96 -5.23
N LEU A 67 29.81 25.33 -4.27
CA LEU A 67 29.78 24.75 -2.93
C LEU A 67 29.10 23.37 -2.88
N GLY A 68 28.53 22.89 -3.98
CA GLY A 68 27.80 21.62 -4.03
C GLY A 68 26.47 21.62 -3.28
N THR A 69 25.95 22.80 -2.91
CA THR A 69 24.69 22.97 -2.17
C THR A 69 23.50 23.30 -3.07
N TYR A 70 23.72 23.46 -4.37
CA TYR A 70 22.66 23.76 -5.32
C TYR A 70 21.71 22.56 -5.50
N THR A 71 20.43 22.79 -5.17
CA THR A 71 19.34 21.88 -5.51
C THR A 71 18.53 22.48 -6.65
N ALA A 72 18.43 21.76 -7.77
CA ALA A 72 17.61 22.20 -8.90
C ALA A 72 16.14 22.36 -8.47
N PRO A 73 15.46 23.46 -8.87
CA PRO A 73 14.05 23.63 -8.56
C PRO A 73 13.24 22.50 -9.20
N VAL A 74 12.32 21.92 -8.43
CA VAL A 74 11.42 20.88 -8.93
C VAL A 74 10.54 21.48 -10.04
N PRO A 75 10.51 20.91 -11.25
CA PRO A 75 9.69 21.42 -12.34
C PRO A 75 8.20 21.40 -11.97
N PRO A 76 7.43 22.47 -12.23
CA PRO A 76 5.98 22.48 -11.98
C PRO A 76 5.25 21.34 -12.69
N ALA A 77 5.71 20.94 -13.88
CA ALA A 77 5.17 19.83 -14.64
C ALA A 77 5.25 18.49 -13.87
N SER A 78 6.35 18.24 -13.15
CA SER A 78 6.52 17.04 -12.33
C SER A 78 5.53 17.02 -11.15
N VAL A 79 5.24 18.18 -10.56
CA VAL A 79 4.24 18.28 -9.49
C VAL A 79 2.84 17.98 -10.02
N VAL A 80 2.49 18.53 -11.18
CA VAL A 80 1.19 18.27 -11.83
C VAL A 80 1.03 16.80 -12.19
N GLU A 81 2.08 16.16 -12.72
CA GLU A 81 2.05 14.72 -13.01
C GLU A 81 1.84 13.90 -11.74
N LEU A 82 2.56 14.21 -10.65
CA LEU A 82 2.41 13.53 -9.37
C LEU A 82 1.00 13.69 -8.80
N MET A 83 0.40 14.88 -8.91
CA MET A 83 -0.97 15.11 -8.48
C MET A 83 -1.96 14.27 -9.30
N GLY A 84 -1.81 14.19 -10.62
CA GLY A 84 -2.68 13.36 -11.46
C GLY A 84 -2.55 11.86 -11.14
N ARG A 85 -1.34 11.40 -10.80
CA ARG A 85 -1.12 10.03 -10.33
C ARG A 85 -1.80 9.76 -8.98
N LEU A 86 -1.75 10.72 -8.05
CA LEU A 86 -2.43 10.61 -6.76
C LEU A 86 -3.95 10.52 -6.95
N GLU A 87 -4.54 11.38 -7.78
CA GLU A 87 -5.98 11.33 -8.08
C GLU A 87 -6.41 9.99 -8.70
N THR A 88 -5.55 9.43 -9.56
CA THR A 88 -5.77 8.09 -10.15
C THR A 88 -5.76 7.01 -9.07
N LEU A 89 -4.82 7.09 -8.12
CA LEU A 89 -4.72 6.14 -7.01
C LEU A 89 -5.92 6.26 -6.06
N ASP A 90 -6.35 7.47 -5.73
CA ASP A 90 -7.53 7.70 -4.88
C ASP A 90 -8.79 7.10 -5.53
N THR A 91 -8.96 7.30 -6.84
CA THR A 91 -10.06 6.70 -7.58
C THR A 91 -9.98 5.17 -7.62
N ALA A 92 -8.77 4.61 -7.73
CA ALA A 92 -8.57 3.17 -7.69
C ALA A 92 -8.87 2.59 -6.30
N LEU A 93 -8.47 3.29 -5.24
CA LEU A 93 -8.75 2.91 -3.85
C LEU A 93 -10.25 2.89 -3.58
N ALA A 94 -10.98 3.94 -3.97
CA ALA A 94 -12.43 4.00 -3.81
C ALA A 94 -13.13 2.80 -4.47
N ARG A 95 -12.70 2.40 -5.68
CA ARG A 95 -13.26 1.21 -6.35
C ARG A 95 -12.95 -0.10 -5.61
N VAL A 96 -11.79 -0.20 -4.97
CA VAL A 96 -11.43 -1.38 -4.18
C VAL A 96 -12.27 -1.44 -2.90
N GLU A 97 -12.50 -0.30 -2.24
CA GLU A 97 -13.37 -0.18 -1.08
C GLU A 97 -14.81 -0.58 -1.43
N ASP A 98 -15.37 -0.03 -2.52
CA ASP A 98 -16.70 -0.42 -3.02
C ASP A 98 -16.79 -1.94 -3.28
N GLY A 99 -15.76 -2.52 -3.92
CA GLY A 99 -15.72 -3.95 -4.18
C GLY A 99 -15.60 -4.83 -2.92
N GLN A 100 -14.97 -4.31 -1.86
CA GLN A 100 -14.91 -4.99 -0.57
C GLN A 100 -16.28 -4.98 0.13
N ASP A 101 -16.98 -3.85 0.09
CA ASP A 101 -18.33 -3.72 0.66
C ASP A 101 -19.32 -4.67 -0.04
N GLU A 102 -19.27 -4.76 -1.38
CA GLU A 102 -20.08 -5.70 -2.15
C GLU A 102 -19.78 -7.17 -1.77
N LEU A 103 -18.50 -7.51 -1.64
CA LEU A 103 -18.08 -8.86 -1.25
C LEU A 103 -18.56 -9.20 0.16
N GLN A 104 -18.45 -8.27 1.11
CA GLN A 104 -18.91 -8.46 2.48
C GLN A 104 -20.44 -8.65 2.53
N ALA A 105 -21.20 -7.88 1.75
CA ALA A 105 -22.65 -8.06 1.64
C ALA A 105 -23.03 -9.43 1.05
N SER A 106 -22.29 -9.87 0.03
CA SER A 106 -22.47 -11.21 -0.56
C SER A 106 -22.19 -12.32 0.44
N GLN A 107 -21.10 -12.20 1.21
CA GLN A 107 -20.75 -13.17 2.27
C GLN A 107 -21.81 -13.21 3.38
N GLY A 108 -22.33 -12.06 3.79
CA GLY A 108 -23.43 -12.01 4.76
C GLY A 108 -24.67 -12.74 4.26
N THR A 109 -25.05 -12.52 2.99
CA THR A 109 -26.18 -13.21 2.36
C THR A 109 -25.97 -14.73 2.31
N MET A 110 -24.76 -15.19 1.97
CA MET A 110 -24.43 -16.62 1.96
C MET A 110 -24.49 -17.24 3.35
N ALA A 111 -24.01 -16.53 4.38
CA ALA A 111 -24.07 -17.00 5.76
C ALA A 111 -25.53 -17.21 6.22
N GLU A 112 -26.42 -16.25 5.94
CA GLU A 112 -27.85 -16.41 6.24
C GLU A 112 -28.50 -17.57 5.47
N GLN A 113 -28.11 -17.80 4.21
CA GLN A 113 -28.61 -18.94 3.44
C GLN A 113 -28.18 -20.27 4.06
N LEU A 114 -26.92 -20.38 4.48
CA LEU A 114 -26.41 -21.57 5.16
C LEU A 114 -27.11 -21.82 6.49
N GLU A 115 -27.40 -20.76 7.26
CA GLU A 115 -28.16 -20.85 8.51
C GLU A 115 -29.57 -21.41 8.27
N ARG A 116 -30.31 -20.85 7.29
CA ARG A 116 -31.64 -21.38 6.92
C ARG A 116 -31.59 -22.83 6.45
N MET A 117 -30.55 -23.23 5.71
CA MET A 117 -30.37 -24.63 5.30
C MET A 117 -30.13 -25.54 6.50
N ALA A 118 -29.35 -25.11 7.49
CA ALA A 118 -29.12 -25.87 8.71
C ALA A 118 -30.43 -26.10 9.50
N GLU A 119 -31.25 -25.06 9.66
CA GLU A 119 -32.57 -25.16 10.31
C GLU A 119 -33.51 -26.13 9.56
N GLN A 120 -33.48 -26.10 8.22
CA GLN A 120 -34.26 -27.03 7.40
C GLN A 120 -33.80 -28.48 7.60
N VAL A 121 -32.49 -28.72 7.65
CA VAL A 121 -31.93 -30.06 7.91
C VAL A 121 -32.32 -30.56 9.30
N GLU A 122 -32.29 -29.70 10.32
CA GLU A 122 -32.75 -30.04 11.67
C GLU A 122 -34.23 -30.44 11.67
N THR A 123 -35.07 -29.65 11.00
CA THR A 123 -36.51 -29.93 10.87
C THR A 123 -36.77 -31.28 10.19
N VAL A 124 -36.09 -31.56 9.08
CA VAL A 124 -36.22 -32.84 8.36
C VAL A 124 -35.74 -34.00 9.23
N THR A 125 -34.66 -33.82 9.98
CA THR A 125 -34.12 -34.84 10.88
C THR A 125 -35.14 -35.18 11.98
N ALA A 126 -35.74 -34.18 12.62
CA ALA A 126 -36.78 -34.38 13.64
C ALA A 126 -38.04 -35.08 13.08
N GLN A 127 -38.42 -34.77 11.84
CA GLN A 127 -39.51 -35.47 11.15
C GLN A 127 -39.18 -36.95 10.92
N LEU A 128 -37.96 -37.26 10.47
CA LEU A 128 -37.49 -38.63 10.26
C LEU A 128 -37.44 -39.43 11.57
N GLU A 129 -37.02 -38.82 12.67
CA GLU A 129 -37.05 -39.45 14.00
C GLU A 129 -38.49 -39.80 14.42
N THR A 130 -39.42 -38.88 14.20
CA THR A 130 -40.85 -39.09 14.50
C THR A 130 -41.43 -40.24 13.68
N ILE A 131 -41.14 -40.29 12.38
CA ILE A 131 -41.56 -41.38 11.49
C ILE A 131 -40.96 -42.71 11.96
N THR A 132 -39.66 -42.72 12.29
CA THR A 132 -38.95 -43.92 12.76
C THR A 132 -39.58 -44.46 14.05
N GLU A 133 -39.92 -43.58 14.98
CA GLU A 133 -40.59 -43.96 16.23
C GLU A 133 -42.01 -44.48 16.01
N TYR A 134 -42.75 -43.87 15.08
CA TYR A 134 -44.08 -44.36 14.67
C TYR A 134 -44.01 -45.76 14.05
N LEU A 135 -43.05 -45.98 13.14
CA LEU A 135 -42.81 -47.29 12.54
C LEU A 135 -42.42 -48.32 13.61
N ARG A 136 -41.52 -47.98 14.54
CA ARG A 136 -41.15 -48.84 15.68
C ARG A 136 -42.37 -49.26 16.50
N LYS A 137 -43.30 -48.35 16.78
CA LYS A 137 -44.56 -48.65 17.50
C LYS A 137 -45.48 -49.58 16.72
N ILE A 138 -45.57 -49.44 15.39
CA ILE A 138 -46.36 -50.36 14.56
C ILE A 138 -45.75 -51.77 14.59
N PHE A 139 -44.44 -51.89 14.40
CA PHE A 139 -43.76 -53.18 14.39
C PHE A 139 -43.86 -53.90 15.73
N THR A 140 -43.63 -53.20 16.85
CA THR A 140 -43.74 -53.79 18.20
C THR A 140 -45.15 -54.27 18.53
N ARG A 141 -46.20 -53.54 18.10
CA ARG A 141 -47.60 -54.00 18.23
C ARG A 141 -47.87 -55.27 17.42
N ARG A 142 -47.30 -55.36 16.22
CA ARG A 142 -47.48 -56.51 15.31
C ARG A 142 -46.76 -57.76 15.82
N THR A 143 -45.59 -57.63 16.43
CA THR A 143 -44.84 -58.78 16.98
C THR A 143 -45.32 -59.19 18.38
N GLY A 144 -45.89 -58.26 19.17
CA GLY A 144 -46.41 -58.55 20.51
C GLY A 144 -47.74 -59.33 20.54
N THR A 145 -48.43 -59.49 19.41
CA THR A 145 -49.70 -60.21 19.28
C THR A 145 -49.58 -61.60 18.65
N GLY A 146 -48.36 -62.07 18.36
CA GLY A 146 -48.10 -63.33 17.65
C GLY A 146 -47.15 -64.27 18.40
N GLY A 147 -47.43 -64.57 19.66
CA GLY A 147 -46.77 -65.67 20.37
C GLY A 147 -47.43 -67.01 20.08
N THR A 148 -47.06 -67.67 18.98
CA THR A 148 -46.89 -69.14 18.78
C THR A 148 -46.85 -69.50 17.30
N ALA A 149 -45.65 -69.52 16.72
CA ALA A 149 -45.19 -70.33 15.58
C ALA A 149 -43.78 -69.80 15.28
N ASP A 150 -42.73 -70.36 15.85
CA ASP A 150 -42.06 -71.56 15.36
C ASP A 150 -41.58 -71.43 13.90
N SER A 151 -40.29 -71.74 13.72
CA SER A 151 -39.57 -72.08 12.50
C SER A 151 -39.06 -70.97 11.57
N ALA A 152 -37.73 -70.86 11.64
CA ALA A 152 -36.79 -71.01 10.51
C ALA A 152 -36.90 -70.04 9.32
N LEU A 153 -35.96 -69.10 9.24
CA LEU A 153 -35.33 -68.79 7.95
C LEU A 153 -33.92 -68.25 8.16
N ALA A 154 -32.99 -69.09 7.73
CA ALA A 154 -31.58 -68.83 7.60
C ALA A 154 -31.31 -67.84 6.45
N GLY A 155 -30.18 -67.14 6.55
CA GLY A 155 -29.39 -66.68 5.40
C GLY A 155 -29.94 -65.46 4.67
N ASN A 156 -29.38 -64.29 4.99
CA ASN A 156 -29.07 -63.31 3.94
C ASN A 156 -27.83 -62.52 4.36
N GLU A 157 -26.73 -62.81 3.68
CA GLU A 157 -25.48 -62.05 3.76
C GLU A 157 -25.71 -60.60 3.30
N PRO A 158 -25.05 -59.62 3.93
CA PRO A 158 -25.09 -58.24 3.47
C PRO A 158 -24.19 -58.09 2.22
N VAL A 159 -24.82 -57.87 1.07
CA VAL A 159 -24.13 -57.40 -0.15
C VAL A 159 -23.55 -56.00 0.14
N ARG A 160 -22.21 -55.91 0.16
CA ARG A 160 -21.48 -54.63 0.22
C ARG A 160 -21.61 -53.91 -1.13
N PRO A 161 -22.03 -52.64 -1.18
CA PRO A 161 -21.88 -51.82 -2.38
C PRO A 161 -20.40 -51.47 -2.55
N ALA A 162 -19.92 -51.59 -3.79
CA ALA A 162 -18.56 -51.26 -4.18
C ALA A 162 -18.26 -49.77 -3.98
N GLU A 163 -17.10 -49.49 -3.41
CA GLU A 163 -16.43 -48.20 -3.46
C GLU A 163 -16.25 -47.78 -4.92
N GLN A 164 -16.97 -46.75 -5.37
CA GLN A 164 -16.59 -46.01 -6.56
C GLN A 164 -15.72 -44.83 -6.13
N ALA A 165 -14.42 -45.06 -6.19
CA ALA A 165 -13.43 -44.02 -6.40
C ALA A 165 -13.69 -43.35 -7.75
N LEU A 166 -13.81 -42.03 -7.77
CA LEU A 166 -13.62 -41.23 -8.99
C LEU A 166 -13.09 -39.84 -8.63
N ASP A 167 -11.75 -39.81 -8.55
CA ASP A 167 -10.85 -38.78 -9.06
C ASP A 167 -11.47 -37.73 -10.01
N ARG A 168 -11.48 -36.46 -9.59
CA ARG A 168 -10.68 -35.33 -10.16
C ARG A 168 -11.22 -33.97 -9.74
#